data_AF-A0A563VWX2-F1
#
_entry.id   AF-A0A563VWX2-F1
#
_cell.length_a   1.000
_cell.length_b   1.000
_cell.length_c   1.000
_cell.angle_alpha   90.00
_cell.angle_beta   90.00
_cell.angle_gamma   90.00
#
_symmetry.space_group_name_H-M   'P 1'
#
loop_
_entity.id
_entity.type
_entity.pdbx_description
1 polymer ?
#
loop_
_entity_poly.entity_id
_entity_poly.type
_entity_poly.pdbx_seq_one_letter_code
_entity_poly.pdbx_strand_id
1 'polypeptide(L)'
;MISWLLLHFPPLYLFWNVEVFLSESEFAKFWDTHTSLPIRKIEFRYKKRNEYLNSPFRESDRIAVDFIVLRKHRQMIEEYLHRNFAPLHYHLGKHHKTFS
;
A
#
# COMPACT_ATOMS: atom_id res chain seq x y z
N MET A 1 21.37 30.41 -5.26
CA MET A 1 22.00 29.07 -5.39
C MET A 1 21.13 28.05 -4.68
N ILE A 2 20.27 27.34 -5.42
CA ILE A 2 19.52 26.20 -4.87
C ILE A 2 20.54 25.08 -4.69
N SER A 3 20.88 24.80 -3.44
CA SER A 3 21.95 23.88 -3.08
C SER A 3 21.68 22.50 -3.68
N TRP A 4 22.71 21.92 -4.30
CA TRP A 4 22.80 20.57 -4.85
C TRP A 4 22.27 19.49 -3.88
N LEU A 5 22.26 19.79 -2.57
CA LEU A 5 21.63 18.99 -1.52
C LEU A 5 20.12 18.77 -1.74
N LEU A 6 19.35 19.79 -2.16
CA LEU A 6 17.89 19.63 -2.38
C LEU A 6 17.55 18.76 -3.58
N LEU A 7 18.46 18.63 -4.55
CA LEU A 7 18.30 17.75 -5.72
C LEU A 7 18.55 16.28 -5.41
N HIS A 8 19.22 15.97 -4.29
CA HIS A 8 19.59 14.61 -3.88
C HIS A 8 18.99 14.17 -2.53
N PHE A 9 18.20 15.04 -1.86
CA PHE A 9 17.45 14.66 -0.66
C PHE A 9 16.33 13.67 -1.03
N PRO A 10 16.33 12.45 -0.46
CA PRO A 10 15.86 11.31 -1.22
C PRO A 10 14.33 11.24 -1.30
N PRO A 11 13.77 10.77 -2.43
CA PRO A 11 12.33 10.55 -2.61
C PRO A 11 11.69 9.72 -1.49
N LEU A 12 12.49 8.94 -0.74
CA LEU A 12 12.08 8.13 0.40
C LEU A 12 11.46 8.91 1.58
N TYR A 13 11.81 10.18 1.78
CA TYR A 13 11.20 11.01 2.83
C TYR A 13 9.88 11.65 2.41
N LEU A 14 9.69 11.89 1.11
CA LEU A 14 8.50 12.57 0.59
C LEU A 14 7.39 11.58 0.22
N PHE A 15 7.77 10.38 -0.20
CA PHE A 15 6.84 9.36 -0.64
C PHE A 15 6.65 8.27 0.41
N TRP A 16 5.45 7.70 0.40
CA TRP A 16 5.11 6.52 1.15
C TRP A 16 4.56 5.48 0.17
N ASN A 17 5.21 4.32 0.15
CA ASN A 17 4.76 3.17 -0.63
C ASN A 17 3.87 2.32 0.27
N VAL A 18 2.71 1.95 -0.26
CA VAL A 18 1.72 1.13 0.44
C VAL A 18 1.48 -0.11 -0.41
N GLU A 19 1.60 -1.29 0.20
CA GLU A 19 1.27 -2.56 -0.43
C GLU A 19 0.18 -3.24 0.41
N VAL A 20 -0.98 -3.44 -0.19
CA VAL A 20 -2.11 -4.15 0.43
C VAL A 20 -2.49 -5.38 -0.39
N PHE A 21 -2.95 -6.43 0.28
CA PHE A 21 -3.42 -7.65 -0.36
C PHE A 21 -4.92 -7.78 -0.19
N LEU A 22 -5.62 -7.67 -1.31
CA LEU A 22 -7.08 -7.64 -1.35
C LEU A 22 -7.60 -8.96 -1.92
N SER A 23 -8.73 -9.45 -1.43
CA SER A 23 -9.58 -10.37 -2.17
C SER A 23 -10.16 -9.67 -3.41
N GLU A 24 -10.81 -10.43 -4.29
CA GLU A 24 -11.46 -9.89 -5.48
C GLU A 24 -12.53 -8.83 -5.16
N SER A 25 -13.37 -9.08 -4.15
CA SER A 25 -14.43 -8.15 -3.74
C SER A 25 -13.87 -6.86 -3.12
N GLU A 26 -12.81 -6.99 -2.31
CA GLU A 26 -12.09 -5.83 -1.76
C GLU A 26 -11.40 -5.04 -2.87
N PHE A 27 -10.83 -5.72 -3.87
CA PHE A 27 -10.22 -5.06 -5.02
C PHE A 27 -11.25 -4.30 -5.84
N ALA A 28 -12.43 -4.87 -6.11
CA ALA A 28 -13.51 -4.16 -6.81
C ALA A 28 -13.90 -2.88 -6.06
N LYS A 29 -14.10 -2.97 -4.74
CA LYS A 29 -14.39 -1.80 -3.90
C LYS A 29 -13.26 -0.76 -3.92
N PHE A 30 -12.02 -1.22 -3.86
CA PHE A 30 -10.86 -0.34 -4.02
C PHE A 30 -10.88 0.35 -5.39
N TRP A 31 -11.10 -0.40 -6.47
CA TRP A 31 -11.14 0.12 -7.82
C TRP A 31 -12.21 1.20 -8.00
N ASP A 32 -13.38 1.03 -7.39
CA ASP A 32 -14.46 2.03 -7.45
C ASP A 32 -14.13 3.34 -6.71
N THR A 33 -13.30 3.27 -5.67
CA THR A 33 -13.08 4.41 -4.75
C THR A 33 -11.68 5.02 -4.82
N HIS A 34 -10.70 4.35 -5.43
CA HIS A 34 -9.30 4.78 -5.41
C HIS A 34 -9.04 6.10 -6.13
N THR A 35 -9.89 6.49 -7.09
CA THR A 35 -9.75 7.74 -7.85
C THR A 35 -9.93 8.99 -6.98
N SER A 36 -10.55 8.84 -5.80
CA SER A 36 -10.67 9.90 -4.79
C SER A 36 -9.40 10.09 -3.94
N LEU A 37 -8.42 9.17 -4.07
CA LEU A 37 -7.21 9.16 -3.26
C LEU A 37 -6.08 9.91 -3.97
N PRO A 38 -5.17 10.56 -3.22
CA PRO A 38 -4.00 11.27 -3.77
C PRO A 38 -2.87 10.31 -4.19
N ILE A 39 -3.21 9.29 -4.99
CA ILE A 39 -2.29 8.29 -5.51
C ILE A 39 -1.52 8.86 -6.71
N ARG A 40 -0.20 8.71 -6.69
CA ARG A 40 0.68 9.14 -7.79
C ARG A 40 1.03 8.04 -8.78
N LYS A 41 1.13 6.83 -8.26
CA LYS A 41 1.42 5.62 -9.04
C LYS A 41 0.71 4.47 -8.38
N ILE A 42 0.16 3.58 -9.18
CA ILE A 42 -0.47 2.34 -8.75
C ILE A 42 -0.04 1.19 -9.64
N GLU A 43 0.15 0.02 -9.04
CA GLU A 43 0.51 -1.23 -9.70
C GLU A 43 -0.30 -2.38 -9.10
N PHE A 44 -0.81 -3.25 -9.97
CA PHE A 44 -1.62 -4.40 -9.60
C PHE A 44 -0.90 -5.69 -9.96
N ARG A 45 -0.87 -6.64 -9.02
CA ARG A 45 -0.27 -7.96 -9.25
C ARG A 45 -1.17 -9.04 -8.68
N TYR A 46 -1.57 -9.98 -9.53
CA TYR A 46 -2.30 -11.16 -9.07
C TYR A 46 -1.35 -12.13 -8.33
N LYS A 47 -1.77 -12.59 -7.16
CA LYS A 47 -1.04 -13.51 -6.28
C LYS A 47 -1.89 -14.75 -6.06
N LYS A 48 -1.48 -15.84 -6.71
CA LYS A 48 -2.10 -17.14 -6.51
C LYS A 48 -1.80 -17.66 -5.10
N ARG A 49 -2.77 -18.35 -4.52
CA ARG A 49 -2.61 -19.04 -3.24
C ARG A 49 -1.40 -19.97 -3.28
N ASN A 50 -0.71 -20.09 -2.16
CA ASN A 50 0.43 -21.00 -2.01
C ASN A 50 0.38 -21.71 -0.66
N GLU A 51 1.13 -22.81 -0.54
CA GLU A 51 1.10 -23.68 0.65
C GLU A 51 2.10 -23.25 1.73
N TYR A 52 2.78 -22.11 1.58
CA TYR A 52 3.77 -21.67 2.56
C TYR A 52 3.08 -21.20 3.86
N LEU A 53 3.46 -21.81 4.97
CA LEU A 53 2.88 -21.60 6.31
C LEU A 53 2.80 -20.12 6.73
N ASN A 54 3.78 -19.30 6.35
CA ASN A 54 3.86 -17.88 6.71
C ASN A 54 3.47 -16.93 5.57
N SER A 55 2.90 -17.44 4.48
CA SER A 55 2.48 -16.58 3.37
C SER A 55 1.18 -15.86 3.70
N PRO A 56 1.07 -14.55 3.43
CA PRO A 56 -0.21 -13.83 3.51
C PRO A 56 -1.25 -14.32 2.48
N PHE A 57 -0.88 -15.27 1.60
CA PHE A 57 -1.71 -15.81 0.52
C PHE A 57 -2.12 -17.27 0.75
N ARG A 58 -2.00 -17.78 1.97
CA ARG A 58 -2.23 -19.21 2.23
C ARG A 58 -3.69 -19.62 2.04
N GLU A 59 -4.62 -18.74 2.40
CA GLU A 59 -6.05 -19.06 2.48
C GLU A 59 -6.80 -18.85 1.17
N SER A 60 -6.34 -17.93 0.32
CA SER A 60 -7.02 -17.56 -0.92
C SER A 60 -6.12 -16.81 -1.89
N ASP A 61 -6.52 -16.78 -3.17
CA ASP A 61 -5.91 -15.90 -4.16
C ASP A 61 -6.13 -14.43 -3.77
N ARG A 62 -5.13 -13.60 -3.99
CA ARG A 62 -5.16 -12.17 -3.64
C ARG A 62 -4.70 -11.30 -4.80
N ILE A 63 -5.11 -10.06 -4.78
CA ILE A 63 -4.62 -9.00 -5.65
C ILE A 63 -3.75 -8.09 -4.78
N ALA A 64 -2.46 -8.04 -5.09
CA ALA A 64 -1.54 -7.10 -4.49
C ALA A 64 -1.72 -5.74 -5.18
N VAL A 65 -2.01 -4.72 -4.38
CA VAL A 65 -2.11 -3.34 -4.82
C VAL A 65 -0.96 -2.56 -4.20
N ASP A 66 0.01 -2.19 -5.03
CA ASP A 66 1.14 -1.32 -4.65
C ASP A 66 0.84 0.09 -5.14
N PHE A 67 0.89 1.08 -4.25
CA PHE A 67 0.68 2.46 -4.64
C PHE A 67 1.55 3.44 -3.85
N ILE A 68 1.81 4.58 -4.48
CA ILE A 68 2.67 5.63 -3.95
C ILE A 68 1.84 6.88 -3.67
N VAL A 69 1.96 7.40 -2.45
CA VAL A 69 1.38 8.68 -2.04
C VAL A 69 2.46 9.60 -1.46
N LEU A 70 2.15 10.89 -1.32
CA LEU A 70 2.98 11.77 -0.50
C LEU A 70 2.77 11.46 0.98
N ARG A 71 3.84 11.50 1.78
CA ARG A 71 3.78 11.26 3.24
C ARG A 71 2.77 12.15 3.96
N LYS A 72 2.54 13.38 3.51
CA LYS A 72 1.53 14.29 4.08
C LYS A 72 0.09 13.75 4.03
N HIS A 73 -0.18 12.79 3.14
CA HIS A 73 -1.49 12.14 3.00
C HIS A 73 -1.57 10.79 3.73
N ARG A 74 -0.54 10.41 4.49
CA ARG A 74 -0.46 9.11 5.17
C ARG A 74 -1.70 8.83 6.02
N GLN A 75 -2.08 9.76 6.90
CA GLN A 75 -3.22 9.58 7.80
C GLN A 75 -4.53 9.35 7.02
N MET A 76 -4.80 10.14 5.97
CA MET A 76 -5.97 9.96 5.11
C MET A 76 -6.02 8.55 4.50
N ILE A 77 -4.88 8.05 4.03
CA ILE A 77 -4.79 6.71 3.44
C ILE A 77 -4.97 5.63 4.52
N GLU A 78 -4.34 5.76 5.69
CA GLU A 78 -4.54 4.84 6.81
C GLU A 78 -6.01 4.77 7.24
N GLU A 79 -6.69 5.92 7.34
CA GLU A 79 -8.12 5.99 7.64
C GLU A 79 -8.98 5.36 6.54
N TYR A 80 -8.68 5.65 5.26
CA TYR A 80 -9.37 5.04 4.13
C TYR A 80 -9.25 3.52 4.16
N LEU A 81 -8.05 2.99 4.39
CA LEU A 81 -7.81 1.55 4.46
C LEU A 81 -8.60 0.95 5.63
N HIS A 82 -8.47 1.53 6.83
CA HIS A 82 -9.15 1.04 8.03
C HIS A 82 -10.68 1.01 7.88
N ARG A 83 -11.27 2.03 7.25
CA ARG A 83 -12.73 2.08 7.01
C ARG A 83 -13.22 1.06 5.99
N ASN A 84 -12.36 0.64 5.06
CA ASN A 84 -12.80 -0.11 3.89
C ASN A 84 -12.43 -1.59 3.90
N PHE A 85 -11.35 -2.00 4.58
CA PHE A 85 -10.72 -3.32 4.39
C PHE A 85 -10.28 -4.02 5.69
N ALA A 86 -10.99 -3.83 6.81
CA ALA A 86 -10.61 -4.47 8.08
C ALA A 86 -11.02 -5.97 8.13
N PRO A 87 -10.11 -6.91 8.49
CA PRO A 87 -8.69 -6.71 8.82
C PRO A 87 -7.75 -6.68 7.59
N LEU A 88 -6.89 -5.66 7.50
CA LEU A 88 -5.91 -5.55 6.41
C LEU A 88 -4.70 -6.48 6.62
N HIS A 89 -4.41 -7.30 5.62
CA HIS A 89 -3.15 -8.03 5.53
C HIS A 89 -2.09 -7.12 4.90
N TYR A 90 -1.28 -6.45 5.74
CA TYR A 90 -0.14 -5.64 5.29
C TYR A 90 1.07 -6.50 4.96
N HIS A 91 1.86 -6.10 3.96
CA HIS A 91 3.21 -6.63 3.80
C HIS A 91 4.18 -5.97 4.79
N LEU A 92 4.48 -6.65 5.91
CA LEU A 92 5.40 -6.19 6.96
C LEU A 92 6.81 -5.80 6.45
N GLY A 93 7.23 -6.31 5.28
CA GLY A 93 8.57 -6.05 4.72
C GLY A 93 8.81 -4.64 4.13
N LYS A 94 7.76 -3.84 3.92
CA LYS A 94 7.91 -2.46 3.38
C LYS A 94 7.60 -1.36 4.40
N HIS A 95 7.05 -1.72 5.56
CA HIS A 95 6.78 -0.80 6.67
C HIS A 95 7.89 -0.92 7.70
N HIS A 96 8.93 -0.08 7.59
CA HIS A 96 9.94 0.01 8.64
C HIS A 96 9.28 0.52 9.95
N LYS A 97 9.37 -0.33 10.99
CA LYS A 97 9.02 -0.17 12.42
C LYS A 97 7.54 -0.04 12.78
N THR A 98 7.02 -1.20 13.20
CA THR A 98 6.29 -1.45 14.45
C THR A 98 5.78 -0.22 15.19
N PHE A 99 4.45 -0.07 15.23
CA PHE A 99 3.80 0.61 16.34
C PHE A 99 3.91 -0.32 17.56
N SER A 100 4.74 0.09 18.52
CA SER A 100 4.70 -0.32 19.92
C SER A 100 4.32 0.90 20.75
#